data_AF-A0A7W1CTD9-F1
#
_entry.id   AF-A0A7W1CTD9-F1
#
_cell.length_a   1.000
_cell.length_b   1.000
_cell.length_c   1.000
_cell.angle_alpha   90.00
_cell.angle_beta   90.00
_cell.angle_gamma   90.00
#
_symmetry.space_group_name_H-M   'P 1'
#
loop_
_entity.id
_entity.type
_entity.pdbx_description
1 polymer ?
#
loop_
_entity_poly.entity_id
_entity_poly.type
_entity_poly.pdbx_seq_one_letter_code
_entity_poly.pdbx_strand_id
1 'polypeptide(L)'
;MATFTISGLWHGASWNYVIWGAYWGALILLERFLESLGLTRRLPWLLKVVITFILTCFGWLIFRERNLAQIAHDLSQSPFAASAEQWRMAIYFVALVFIYALPLVIHMLTTGIDGWRIEARLTNRGQFILETGIAVLLLLGIVTIRSVATSDFIYFQF
;
A
#
# COMPACT_ATOMS: atom_id res chain seq x y z
N MET A 1 5.07 18.24 9.14
CA MET A 1 5.67 17.34 10.15
C MET A 1 4.66 16.96 11.20
N ALA A 2 4.13 17.92 11.95
CA ALA A 2 3.20 17.65 13.06
C ALA A 2 2.00 16.76 12.68
N THR A 3 1.38 16.98 11.51
CA THR A 3 0.25 16.16 11.02
C THR A 3 0.58 14.67 10.93
N PHE A 4 1.74 14.32 10.37
CA PHE A 4 2.15 12.93 10.18
C PHE A 4 2.63 12.28 11.47
N THR A 5 3.31 13.04 12.34
CA THR A 5 3.70 12.54 13.67
C THR A 5 2.48 12.27 14.55
N ILE A 6 1.46 13.15 14.52
CA ILE A 6 0.18 12.93 15.22
C ILE A 6 -0.56 11.72 14.65
N SER A 7 -0.56 11.56 13.31
CA SER A 7 -1.08 10.33 12.68
C SER A 7 -0.35 9.08 13.16
N GLY A 8 0.97 9.12 13.30
CA GLY A 8 1.75 8.04 13.91
C GLY A 8 1.30 7.73 15.34
N LEU A 9 1.18 8.75 16.19
CA LEU A 9 0.72 8.58 17.57
C LEU A 9 -0.71 8.01 17.67
N TRP A 10 -1.58 8.27 16.69
CA TRP A 10 -2.90 7.64 16.62
C TRP A 10 -2.80 6.12 16.41
N HIS A 11 -1.77 5.65 15.69
CA HIS A 11 -1.53 4.23 15.44
C HIS A 11 -0.99 3.45 16.65
N GLY A 12 -0.39 4.14 17.62
CA GLY A 12 0.05 3.54 18.87
C GLY A 12 1.03 4.41 19.65
N ALA A 13 1.19 4.13 20.95
CA ALA A 13 2.01 4.93 21.87
C ALA A 13 3.51 4.54 21.88
N SER A 14 3.92 3.56 21.08
CA SER A 14 5.32 3.12 20.97
C SER A 14 6.16 4.07 20.10
N TRP A 15 7.47 4.12 20.35
CA TRP A 15 8.42 4.99 19.66
C TRP A 15 8.48 4.74 18.14
N ASN A 16 8.26 3.50 17.70
CA ASN A 16 8.32 3.14 16.28
C ASN A 16 7.23 3.87 15.48
N TYR A 17 6.04 4.10 16.04
CA TYR A 17 4.98 4.86 15.38
C TYR A 17 5.29 6.36 15.27
N VAL A 18 6.00 6.93 16.24
CA VAL A 18 6.49 8.31 16.18
C VAL A 18 7.51 8.47 15.06
N ILE A 19 8.48 7.56 14.99
CA ILE A 19 9.50 7.54 13.92
C ILE A 19 8.84 7.31 12.56
N TRP A 20 7.86 6.41 12.47
CA TRP A 20 7.09 6.17 11.26
C TRP A 20 6.35 7.43 10.78
N GLY A 21 5.66 8.14 11.68
CA GLY A 21 5.00 9.40 11.34
C GLY A 21 5.98 10.49 10.91
N ALA A 22 7.11 10.62 11.61
CA ALA A 22 8.17 11.54 11.24
C ALA A 22 8.78 11.20 9.87
N TYR A 23 8.97 9.92 9.57
CA TYR A 23 9.47 9.40 8.30
C TYR A 23 8.60 9.85 7.12
N TRP A 24 7.28 9.64 7.19
CA TRP A 24 6.37 10.09 6.13
C TRP A 24 6.34 11.59 5.97
N GLY A 25 6.37 12.31 7.09
CA GLY A 25 6.53 13.74 7.07
C GLY A 25 7.77 14.14 6.27
N ALA A 26 8.93 13.64 6.68
CA ALA A 26 10.22 13.97 6.08
C ALA A 26 10.25 13.68 4.58
N LEU A 27 9.69 12.54 4.14
CA LEU A 27 9.59 12.20 2.72
C LEU A 27 8.79 13.22 1.92
N ILE A 28 7.66 13.70 2.43
CA ILE A 28 6.85 14.71 1.73
C ILE A 28 7.57 16.06 1.67
N LEU A 29 8.27 16.46 2.73
CA LEU A 29 9.10 17.67 2.67
C LEU A 29 10.24 17.53 1.66
N LEU A 30 10.90 16.37 1.65
CA LEU A 30 11.97 16.08 0.71
C LEU A 30 11.44 16.10 -0.73
N GLU A 31 10.30 15.46 -0.99
CA GLU A 31 9.67 15.46 -2.31
C GLU A 31 9.38 16.88 -2.77
N ARG A 32 8.66 17.69 -1.98
CA ARG A 32 8.40 19.11 -2.29
C ARG A 32 9.66 19.95 -2.51
N PHE A 33 10.71 19.67 -1.75
CA PHE A 33 12.00 20.34 -1.93
C PHE A 33 12.69 19.92 -3.24
N LEU A 34 12.69 18.64 -3.59
CA LEU A 34 13.21 18.16 -4.87
C LEU A 34 12.38 18.68 -6.06
N GLU A 35 11.07 18.85 -5.87
CA GLU A 35 10.18 19.47 -6.85
C GLU A 35 10.50 20.95 -7.06
N SER A 36 10.74 21.70 -5.99
CA SER A 36 11.09 23.13 -6.08
C SER A 36 12.44 23.35 -6.79
N LEU A 37 13.36 22.39 -6.68
CA LEU A 37 14.62 22.36 -7.43
C LEU A 37 14.47 21.84 -8.87
N GLY A 38 13.27 21.42 -9.28
CA GLY A 38 12.99 20.85 -10.61
C GLY A 38 13.62 19.48 -10.87
N LEU A 39 14.13 18.80 -9.83
CA LEU A 39 14.83 17.52 -9.95
C LEU A 39 13.87 16.37 -10.22
N THR A 40 12.68 16.41 -9.61
CA THR A 40 11.64 15.38 -9.82
C THR A 40 11.12 15.33 -11.25
N ARG A 41 11.12 16.44 -11.98
CA ARG A 41 10.67 16.50 -13.38
C ARG A 41 11.60 15.77 -14.34
N ARG A 42 12.87 15.61 -13.97
CA ARG A 42 13.91 14.96 -14.80
C ARG A 42 13.96 13.44 -14.62
N LEU A 43 13.30 12.91 -13.60
CA LEU A 43 13.27 11.48 -13.30
C LEU A 43 12.28 10.74 -14.24
N PRO A 44 12.69 9.64 -14.89
CA PRO A 44 11.77 8.76 -15.60
C PRO A 44 10.65 8.27 -14.68
N TRP A 45 9.43 8.11 -15.21
CA TRP A 45 8.26 7.72 -14.43
C TRP A 45 8.47 6.40 -13.68
N LEU A 46 9.12 5.41 -14.31
CA LEU A 46 9.38 4.10 -13.70
C LEU A 46 10.30 4.22 -12.49
N LEU A 47 11.30 5.10 -12.56
CA LEU A 47 12.22 5.32 -11.44
C LEU A 47 11.51 5.97 -10.25
N LYS A 48 10.55 6.88 -10.51
CA LYS A 48 9.70 7.43 -9.44
C LYS A 48 8.88 6.33 -8.77
N VAL A 49 8.27 5.42 -9.55
CA VAL A 49 7.51 4.30 -9.02
C VAL A 49 8.39 3.40 -8.15
N VAL A 50 9.57 3.01 -8.63
CA VAL A 50 10.51 2.15 -7.88
C VAL A 50 10.98 2.82 -6.58
N ILE A 51 11.36 4.10 -6.64
CA ILE A 51 11.80 4.85 -5.45
C ILE A 51 10.67 4.93 -4.43
N THR A 52 9.47 5.34 -4.84
CA THR A 52 8.31 5.42 -3.94
C THR A 52 7.96 4.06 -3.35
N PHE A 53 8.02 3.00 -4.14
CA PHE A 53 7.75 1.64 -3.68
C PHE A 53 8.75 1.20 -2.60
N ILE A 54 10.06 1.38 -2.84
CA ILE A 54 11.11 1.03 -1.88
C ILE A 54 10.94 1.82 -0.58
N LEU A 55 10.73 3.14 -0.68
CA LEU A 55 10.50 4.00 0.48
C LEU A 55 9.22 3.59 1.24
N THR A 56 8.18 3.16 0.52
CA THR A 56 6.95 2.68 1.14
C THR A 56 7.18 1.36 1.89
N CYS A 57 7.87 0.39 1.28
CA CYS A 57 8.23 -0.87 1.93
C CYS A 57 9.07 -0.63 3.20
N PHE A 58 10.03 0.29 3.15
CA PHE A 58 10.83 0.66 4.32
C PHE A 58 9.98 1.31 5.41
N GLY A 59 9.04 2.19 5.04
CA GLY A 59 8.05 2.74 5.98
C GLY A 59 7.23 1.66 6.65
N TRP A 60 6.74 0.66 5.90
CA TRP A 60 6.00 -0.47 6.48
C TRP A 60 6.84 -1.32 7.44
N LEU A 61 8.15 -1.46 7.18
CA LEU A 61 9.05 -2.17 8.09
C LEU A 61 9.16 -1.45 9.45
N ILE A 62 9.34 -0.13 9.46
CA ILE A 62 9.36 0.69 10.70
C ILE A 62 8.03 0.57 11.44
N PHE A 63 6.92 0.52 10.72
CA PHE A 63 5.59 0.39 11.32
C PHE A 63 5.39 -0.96 12.02
N ARG A 64 5.84 -2.04 11.39
CA ARG A 64 5.65 -3.42 11.86
C ARG A 64 6.56 -3.75 13.04
N GLU A 65 7.83 -3.37 12.94
CA GLU A 65 8.85 -3.78 13.90
C GLU A 65 8.90 -2.88 15.13
N ARG A 66 8.99 -3.51 16.31
CA ARG A 66 9.09 -2.80 17.60
C ARG A 66 10.52 -2.62 18.09
N ASN A 67 11.50 -3.21 17.40
CA ASN A 67 12.90 -3.20 17.78
C ASN A 67 13.79 -2.84 16.59
N LEU A 68 14.67 -1.84 16.77
CA LEU A 68 15.67 -1.45 15.77
C LEU A 68 16.57 -2.62 15.35
N ALA A 69 16.90 -3.52 16.28
CA ALA A 69 17.70 -4.71 15.99
C ALA A 69 16.97 -5.64 14.99
N GLN A 70 15.65 -5.77 15.10
CA GLN A 70 14.86 -6.58 14.18
C GLN A 70 14.76 -5.92 12.80
N ILE A 71 14.60 -4.59 12.75
CA ILE A 71 14.65 -3.83 11.49
C ILE A 71 16.00 -4.05 10.79
N ALA A 72 17.11 -3.91 11.51
CA ALA A 72 18.45 -4.11 10.96
C ALA A 72 18.68 -5.55 10.50
N HIS A 73 18.23 -6.53 11.29
CA HIS A 73 18.27 -7.94 10.93
C HIS A 73 17.50 -8.18 9.63
N ASP A 74 16.26 -7.71 9.52
CA ASP A 74 15.40 -7.94 8.35
C ASP A 74 15.95 -7.26 7.09
N LEU A 75 16.58 -6.10 7.21
CA LEU A 75 17.28 -5.43 6.10
C LEU A 75 18.57 -6.14 5.68
N SER A 76 19.20 -6.89 6.58
CA SER A 76 20.41 -7.66 6.28
C SER A 76 20.13 -8.98 5.54
N GLN A 77 18.87 -9.44 5.56
CA GLN A 77 18.47 -10.67 4.87
C GLN A 77 18.49 -10.48 3.35
N SER A 78 19.07 -11.45 2.64
CA SER A 78 18.99 -11.48 1.17
C SER A 78 17.68 -12.10 0.72
N PRO A 79 16.86 -11.41 -0.10
CA PRO A 79 15.64 -12.01 -0.65
C PRO A 79 15.92 -13.22 -1.54
N PHE A 80 17.14 -13.33 -2.08
CA PHE A 80 17.56 -14.45 -2.93
C PHE A 80 18.04 -15.66 -2.14
N ALA A 81 18.28 -15.52 -0.83
CA ALA A 81 18.60 -16.63 0.07
C ALA A 81 17.34 -17.30 0.65
N ALA A 82 16.15 -16.85 0.24
CA ALA A 82 14.89 -17.39 0.73
C ALA A 82 14.68 -18.86 0.32
N SER A 83 14.09 -19.65 1.22
CA SER A 83 13.75 -21.05 0.97
C SER A 83 12.67 -21.19 -0.12
N ALA A 84 12.56 -22.37 -0.71
CA ALA A 84 11.52 -22.66 -1.70
C ALA A 84 10.10 -22.44 -1.14
N GLU A 85 9.89 -22.69 0.16
CA GLU A 85 8.63 -22.43 0.83
C GLU A 85 8.33 -20.93 0.94
N GLN A 86 9.32 -20.11 1.31
CA GLN A 86 9.18 -18.67 1.37
C GLN A 86 8.85 -18.08 -0.02
N TRP A 87 9.50 -18.57 -1.08
CA TRP A 87 9.17 -18.19 -2.45
C TRP A 87 7.75 -18.59 -2.85
N ARG A 88 7.30 -19.80 -2.49
CA ARG A 88 5.92 -20.24 -2.74
C ARG A 88 4.90 -19.34 -2.05
N MET A 89 5.18 -18.96 -0.81
CA MET A 89 4.35 -18.03 -0.05
C MET A 89 4.33 -16.62 -0.69
N ALA A 90 5.49 -16.12 -1.11
CA ALA A 90 5.58 -14.84 -1.80
C ALA A 90 4.78 -14.81 -3.11
N ILE A 91 4.89 -15.86 -3.93
CA ILE A 91 4.11 -16.02 -5.17
C ILE A 91 2.62 -16.07 -4.86
N TYR A 92 2.22 -16.80 -3.82
CA TYR A 92 0.83 -16.85 -3.38
C TYR A 92 0.29 -15.46 -3.00
N PHE A 93 1.04 -14.67 -2.21
CA PHE A 93 0.62 -13.31 -1.86
C PHE A 93 0.58 -12.38 -3.07
N VAL A 94 1.54 -12.47 -3.98
CA VAL A 94 1.53 -11.69 -5.23
C VAL A 94 0.30 -12.05 -6.07
N ALA A 95 -0.01 -13.34 -6.22
CA ALA A 95 -1.19 -13.80 -6.94
C ALA A 95 -2.48 -13.26 -6.29
N LEU A 96 -2.58 -13.31 -4.95
CA LEU A 96 -3.70 -12.72 -4.23
C LEU A 96 -3.83 -11.22 -4.50
N VAL A 97 -2.74 -10.45 -4.43
CA VAL A 97 -2.76 -9.00 -4.73
C VAL A 97 -3.32 -8.75 -6.13
N PHE A 98 -2.89 -9.51 -7.14
CA PHE A 98 -3.42 -9.37 -8.49
C PHE A 98 -4.89 -9.77 -8.60
N ILE A 99 -5.32 -10.84 -7.93
CA ILE A 99 -6.72 -11.27 -7.90
C ILE A 99 -7.61 -10.18 -7.28
N TYR A 100 -7.19 -9.59 -6.15
CA TYR A 100 -7.96 -8.53 -5.49
C TYR A 100 -7.89 -7.20 -6.24
N ALA A 101 -6.79 -6.92 -6.94
CA ALA A 101 -6.67 -5.72 -7.77
C ALA A 101 -7.42 -5.85 -9.10
N LEU A 102 -7.69 -7.07 -9.60
CA LEU A 102 -8.27 -7.31 -10.91
C LEU A 102 -9.58 -6.55 -11.15
N PRO A 103 -10.56 -6.52 -10.22
CA PRO A 103 -11.80 -5.80 -10.46
C PRO A 103 -11.59 -4.28 -10.53
N LEU A 104 -10.62 -3.74 -9.76
CA LEU A 104 -10.22 -2.34 -9.85
C LEU A 104 -9.54 -2.02 -11.18
N VAL A 105 -8.68 -2.92 -11.67
CA VAL A 105 -8.04 -2.80 -12.98
C VAL A 105 -9.08 -2.84 -14.09
N ILE A 106 -10.04 -3.77 -14.04
CA ILE A 106 -11.15 -3.83 -14.99
C ILE A 106 -11.94 -2.53 -14.95
N HIS A 107 -12.28 -2.01 -13.76
CA HIS A 107 -12.96 -0.72 -13.62
C HIS A 107 -12.16 0.44 -14.25
N MET A 108 -10.85 0.50 -14.00
CA MET A 108 -9.98 1.52 -14.59
C MET A 108 -9.94 1.42 -16.13
N LEU A 109 -9.87 0.20 -16.68
CA LEU A 109 -9.85 -0.02 -18.13
C LEU A 109 -11.20 0.31 -18.80
N THR A 110 -12.33 0.07 -18.13
CA THR A 110 -13.65 0.35 -18.71
C THR A 110 -14.08 1.80 -18.56
N THR A 111 -13.60 2.51 -17.54
CA THR A 111 -14.01 3.89 -17.25
C THR A 111 -12.96 4.95 -17.58
N GLY A 112 -11.72 4.52 -17.84
CA GLY A 112 -10.58 5.42 -17.98
C GLY A 112 -10.22 6.10 -16.65
N ILE A 113 -9.11 6.86 -16.65
CA ILE A 113 -8.62 7.58 -15.48
C ILE A 113 -9.58 8.73 -15.08
N ASP A 114 -10.28 9.30 -16.06
CA ASP A 114 -11.27 10.38 -15.87
C ASP A 114 -12.65 9.86 -15.43
N GLY A 115 -12.72 8.57 -15.09
CA GLY A 115 -13.96 7.89 -14.76
C GLY A 115 -14.78 8.58 -13.67
N TRP A 116 -14.19 9.35 -12.75
CA TRP A 116 -14.84 10.01 -11.60
C TRP A 116 -16.04 10.94 -11.94
N ARG A 117 -16.31 11.14 -13.24
CA ARG A 117 -17.52 11.66 -13.91
C ARG A 117 -18.88 11.06 -13.49
N ILE A 118 -19.29 11.06 -12.21
CA ILE A 118 -20.51 10.33 -11.72
C ILE A 118 -21.77 10.60 -12.56
N GLU A 119 -21.97 11.83 -13.02
CA GLU A 119 -23.20 12.26 -13.72
C GLU A 119 -23.43 11.56 -15.08
N ALA A 120 -22.36 11.17 -15.78
CA ALA A 120 -22.46 10.45 -17.05
C ALA A 120 -22.65 8.92 -16.87
N ARG A 121 -22.41 8.40 -15.66
CA ARG A 121 -22.41 6.96 -15.36
C ARG A 121 -23.81 6.39 -15.11
N LEU A 122 -24.68 7.18 -14.48
CA LEU A 122 -26.06 6.75 -14.17
C LEU A 122 -26.95 6.65 -15.43
N THR A 123 -26.50 7.21 -16.55
CA THR A 123 -27.24 7.21 -17.82
C THR A 123 -27.00 5.93 -18.64
N ASN A 124 -25.90 5.20 -18.40
CA ASN A 124 -25.59 3.95 -19.10
C ASN A 124 -25.84 2.72 -18.21
N ARG A 125 -27.00 2.07 -18.41
CA ARG A 125 -27.41 0.88 -17.65
C ARG A 125 -26.39 -0.26 -17.72
N GLY A 126 -25.72 -0.48 -18.84
CA GLY A 126 -24.74 -1.57 -19.00
C GLY A 126 -23.50 -1.36 -18.13
N GLN A 127 -23.00 -0.12 -18.09
CA GLN A 127 -21.86 0.25 -17.26
C GLN A 127 -22.21 0.19 -15.77
N PHE A 128 -23.40 0.65 -15.37
CA PHE A 128 -23.87 0.56 -13.99
C PHE A 128 -23.94 -0.89 -13.48
N ILE A 129 -24.48 -1.80 -14.30
CA ILE A 129 -24.56 -3.24 -13.96
C ILE A 129 -23.15 -3.83 -13.82
N LEU A 130 -22.23 -3.50 -14.73
CA LEU A 130 -20.85 -3.97 -14.67
C LEU A 130 -20.13 -3.49 -13.40
N GLU A 131 -20.20 -2.20 -13.09
CA GLU A 131 -19.57 -1.62 -11.88
C GLU A 131 -20.13 -2.22 -10.60
N THR A 132 -21.45 -2.41 -10.54
CA THR A 132 -22.12 -3.07 -9.40
C THR A 132 -21.68 -4.52 -9.27
N GLY A 133 -21.59 -5.26 -10.39
CA GLY A 133 -21.08 -6.64 -10.41
C GLY A 133 -19.64 -6.74 -9.91
N ILE A 134 -18.76 -5.84 -10.37
CA ILE A 134 -17.36 -5.73 -9.92
C ILE A 134 -17.29 -5.48 -8.40
N ALA A 135 -18.09 -4.53 -7.88
CA ALA A 135 -18.12 -4.23 -6.45
C ALA A 135 -18.62 -5.41 -5.61
N VAL A 136 -19.66 -6.11 -6.06
CA VAL A 136 -20.18 -7.31 -5.39
C VAL A 136 -19.15 -8.43 -5.41
N LEU A 137 -18.46 -8.67 -6.53
CA LEU A 137 -17.40 -9.68 -6.61
C LEU A 137 -16.22 -9.35 -5.68
N LEU A 138 -15.82 -8.08 -5.58
CA LEU A 138 -14.81 -7.64 -4.62
C LEU A 138 -15.24 -7.92 -3.17
N LEU A 139 -16.47 -7.54 -2.82
CA LEU A 139 -17.02 -7.78 -1.49
C LEU A 139 -17.07 -9.28 -1.16
N LEU A 140 -17.53 -10.11 -2.10
CA LEU A 140 -17.56 -11.56 -1.92
C LEU A 140 -16.14 -12.14 -1.81
N GLY A 141 -15.20 -11.68 -2.62
CA GLY A 141 -13.79 -12.06 -2.52
C GLY A 141 -13.18 -11.72 -1.15
N ILE A 142 -13.45 -10.53 -0.62
CA ILE A 142 -13.00 -10.11 0.72
C ILE A 142 -13.62 -11.00 1.81
N VAL A 143 -14.91 -11.30 1.72
CA VAL A 143 -15.63 -12.10 2.74
C VAL A 143 -15.21 -13.56 2.72
N THR A 144 -15.02 -14.14 1.53
CA THR A 144 -14.73 -15.57 1.36
C THR A 144 -13.26 -15.92 1.54
N ILE A 145 -12.37 -15.05 1.09
CA ILE A 145 -10.91 -15.25 1.17
C ILE A 145 -10.35 -14.50 2.38
N ARG A 146 -11.14 -14.41 3.47
CA ARG A 146 -10.66 -13.87 4.74
C ARG A 146 -9.75 -14.90 5.42
N SER A 147 -8.74 -14.44 6.14
CA SER A 147 -8.00 -15.30 7.05
C SER A 147 -8.96 -15.88 8.09
N VAL A 148 -8.98 -17.20 8.25
CA VAL A 148 -9.77 -17.89 9.29
C VAL A 148 -9.15 -17.66 10.68
N ALA A 149 -7.84 -17.37 10.72
CA ALA A 149 -7.16 -16.90 11.93
C ALA A 149 -7.32 -15.38 12.05
N THR A 150 -8.16 -14.94 13.00
CA THR A 150 -8.18 -13.55 13.46
C THR A 150 -6.97 -13.32 14.35
N SER A 151 -6.00 -12.53 13.89
CA SER A 151 -5.06 -11.90 14.81
C SER A 151 -5.76 -10.71 15.47
N ASP A 152 -5.42 -10.42 16.73
CA ASP A 152 -5.90 -9.19 17.36
C ASP A 152 -5.54 -8.00 16.47
N PHE A 153 -6.47 -7.06 16.36
CA PHE A 153 -6.27 -5.84 15.58
C PHE A 153 -4.94 -5.20 16.01
N ILE A 154 -4.18 -4.63 15.07
CA ILE A 154 -2.77 -4.25 15.30
C ILE A 154 -2.58 -3.28 16.51
N TYR A 155 -3.64 -2.57 16.88
CA TYR A 155 -3.77 -1.68 18.04
C TYR A 155 -4.11 -2.38 19.36
N PHE A 156 -4.16 -3.69 19.42
CA PHE A 156 -4.37 -4.45 20.67
C PHE A 156 -3.25 -5.45 20.91
N GLN A 157 -2.23 -5.48 20.04
CA GLN A 157 -1.09 -6.38 20.18
C GLN A 157 -0.01 -5.83 21.12
N PHE A 158 -0.27 -4.76 21.88
CA PHE A 158 0.71 -4.16 22.81
C PHE A 158 0.75 -4.87 24.16
#